data_AF-A0A935M1Z3-F1
#
_entry.id   AF-A0A935M1Z3-F1
#
_cell.length_a   1.000
_cell.length_b   1.000
_cell.length_c   1.000
_cell.angle_alpha   90.00
_cell.angle_beta   90.00
_cell.angle_gamma   90.00
#
_symmetry.space_group_name_H-M   'P 1'
#
loop_
_entity.id
_entity.type
_entity.pdbx_description
1 polymer ?
#
loop_
_entity_poly.entity_id
_entity_poly.type
_entity_poly.pdbx_seq_one_letter_code
_entity_poly.pdbx_strand_id
1 'polypeptide(L)'
;MADVLIPLAGIGTLRLSREQYEAALVPINPPAPAPSPAPPGLVDAGTLARVLALPKSTVYELAKGGRIPCVRAGKHVRFDVDAVTNCLRISGARARP
;
A
#
# COMPACT_ATOMS: atom_id res chain seq x y z
N MET A 1 45.00 -4.67 -20.16
CA MET A 1 43.52 -4.67 -20.32
C MET A 1 42.98 -5.76 -19.41
N ALA A 2 42.24 -5.40 -18.36
CA ALA A 2 41.73 -6.35 -17.38
C ALA A 2 40.38 -6.92 -17.86
N ASP A 3 40.25 -8.23 -17.82
CA ASP A 3 39.06 -8.96 -18.21
C ASP A 3 38.27 -9.37 -16.96
N VAL A 4 36.94 -9.32 -17.05
CA VAL A 4 36.00 -9.64 -15.98
C VAL A 4 35.25 -10.91 -16.38
N LEU A 5 35.35 -11.95 -15.54
CA LEU A 5 34.72 -13.25 -15.76
C LEU A 5 33.55 -13.43 -14.79
N ILE A 6 32.34 -13.62 -15.33
CA ILE A 6 31.10 -13.80 -14.56
C ILE A 6 30.61 -15.24 -14.79
N PRO A 7 30.71 -16.15 -13.80
CA PRO A 7 30.17 -17.50 -13.93
C PRO A 7 28.64 -17.47 -13.81
N LEU A 8 27.95 -17.92 -14.86
CA LEU A 8 26.50 -18.01 -14.92
C LEU A 8 26.09 -19.49 -14.84
N ALA A 9 25.37 -19.84 -13.77
CA ALA A 9 24.92 -21.20 -13.55
C ALA A 9 24.04 -21.68 -14.72
N GLY A 10 24.44 -22.76 -15.39
CA GLY A 10 23.69 -23.40 -16.48
C GLY A 10 24.03 -22.96 -17.90
N ILE A 11 24.78 -21.86 -18.10
CA ILE A 11 25.12 -21.35 -19.44
C ILE A 11 26.61 -21.00 -19.64
N GLY A 12 27.45 -21.12 -18.61
CA GLY A 12 28.90 -21.01 -18.72
C GLY A 12 29.46 -19.70 -18.15
N THR A 13 30.64 -19.27 -18.62
CA THR A 13 31.32 -18.07 -18.13
C THR A 13 31.17 -16.94 -19.13
N LEU A 14 30.54 -15.84 -18.72
CA LEU A 14 30.49 -14.61 -19.49
C LEU A 14 31.80 -13.85 -19.30
N ARG A 15 32.48 -13.56 -20.40
CA ARG A 15 33.74 -12.82 -20.44
C ARG A 15 33.49 -11.41 -20.95
N LEU A 16 33.80 -10.40 -20.15
CA LEU A 16 33.60 -8.99 -20.47
C LEU A 16 34.89 -8.20 -20.25
N SER A 17 35.13 -7.17 -21.07
CA SER A 17 36.16 -6.19 -20.73
C SER A 17 35.73 -5.37 -19.52
N ARG A 18 36.69 -4.89 -18.71
CA ARG A 18 36.38 -4.05 -17.54
C ARG A 18 35.49 -2.85 -17.86
N GLU A 19 35.74 -2.16 -18.97
CA GLU A 19 34.92 -1.02 -19.42
C GLU A 19 33.47 -1.42 -19.74
N GLN A 20 33.27 -2.61 -20.30
CA GLN A 20 31.94 -3.15 -20.61
C GLN A 20 31.19 -3.54 -19.34
N TYR A 21 31.90 -4.08 -18.35
CA TYR A 21 31.33 -4.38 -17.04
C TYR A 21 30.86 -3.10 -16.35
N GLU A 22 31.70 -2.06 -16.32
CA GLU A 22 31.38 -0.78 -15.67
C GLU A 22 30.23 -0.05 -16.39
N ALA A 23 30.19 -0.06 -17.72
CA ALA A 23 29.09 0.51 -18.50
C ALA A 23 27.76 -0.23 -18.30
N ALA A 24 27.79 -1.52 -17.95
CA ALA A 24 26.61 -2.35 -17.73
C ALA A 24 26.13 -2.37 -16.27
N LEU A 25 26.83 -1.72 -15.34
CA LEU A 25 26.39 -1.59 -13.94
C LEU A 25 25.13 -0.74 -13.87
N VAL A 26 23.97 -1.40 -13.88
CA VAL A 26 22.70 -0.76 -13.54
C VAL A 26 22.60 -0.74 -12.01
N PRO A 27 22.43 0.44 -11.38
CA PRO A 27 22.14 0.48 -9.96
C PRO A 27 20.86 -0.32 -9.72
N ILE A 28 20.98 -1.38 -8.92
CA ILE A 28 19.80 -2.05 -8.37
C ILE A 28 19.20 -1.05 -7.39
N ASN A 29 18.38 -0.13 -7.89
CA ASN A 29 17.50 0.62 -7.03
C ASN A 29 16.67 -0.45 -6.32
N PRO A 30 16.74 -0.61 -4.99
CA PRO A 30 15.77 -1.45 -4.31
C PRO A 30 14.41 -0.97 -4.82
N PRO A 31 13.52 -1.86 -5.27
CA PRO A 31 12.20 -1.43 -5.65
C PRO A 31 11.69 -0.61 -4.48
N ALA A 32 11.43 0.69 -4.69
CA ALA A 32 10.68 1.48 -3.73
C ALA A 32 9.52 0.58 -3.29
N PRO A 33 9.35 0.33 -1.98
CA PRO A 33 8.61 -0.82 -1.47
C PRO A 33 7.37 -0.99 -2.32
N ALA A 34 7.36 -2.02 -3.17
CA ALA A 34 6.20 -2.31 -3.98
C ALA A 34 5.05 -2.35 -3.00
N PRO A 35 3.90 -1.71 -3.28
CA PRO A 35 2.76 -1.83 -2.39
C PRO A 35 2.51 -3.33 -2.25
N SER A 36 2.88 -3.90 -1.08
CA SER A 36 2.42 -5.23 -0.70
C SER A 36 0.93 -5.23 -1.01
N PRO A 37 0.37 -6.26 -1.65
CA PRO A 37 -1.08 -6.39 -1.75
C PRO A 37 -1.59 -6.28 -0.31
N ALA A 38 -2.11 -5.10 0.01
CA ALA A 38 -2.44 -4.76 1.36
C ALA A 38 -3.48 -5.81 1.79
N PRO A 39 -3.34 -6.41 2.99
CA PRO A 39 -4.47 -7.11 3.56
C PRO A 39 -5.68 -6.16 3.49
N PRO A 40 -6.87 -6.69 3.16
CA PRO A 40 -7.98 -5.93 2.62
C PRO A 40 -8.20 -4.61 3.36
N GLY A 41 -8.11 -3.50 2.60
CA GLY A 41 -8.90 -2.28 2.77
C GLY A 41 -8.81 -1.49 4.08
N LEU A 42 -8.04 -1.90 5.07
CA LEU A 42 -8.01 -1.26 6.39
C LEU A 42 -7.15 0.01 6.40
N VAL A 43 -7.80 1.15 6.19
CA VAL A 43 -7.20 2.48 6.21
C VAL A 43 -7.32 3.17 7.57
N ASP A 44 -6.43 4.10 7.85
CA ASP A 44 -6.46 4.92 9.06
C ASP A 44 -7.55 5.99 8.99
N ALA A 45 -7.94 6.54 10.15
CA ALA A 45 -8.91 7.63 10.22
C ALA A 45 -8.54 8.84 9.33
N GLY A 46 -7.24 9.12 9.18
CA GLY A 46 -6.76 10.21 8.32
C GLY A 46 -6.92 9.95 6.83
N THR A 47 -6.72 8.70 6.42
CA THR A 47 -6.90 8.27 5.04
C THR A 47 -8.38 8.21 4.71
N LEU A 48 -9.21 7.65 5.60
CA LEU A 48 -10.67 7.64 5.46
C LEU A 48 -11.26 9.06 5.38
N ALA A 49 -10.77 9.98 6.22
CA ALA A 49 -11.14 11.40 6.20
C ALA A 49 -10.92 12.04 4.82
N ARG A 50 -9.79 11.75 4.17
CA ARG A 50 -9.50 12.25 2.81
C ARG A 50 -10.43 11.63 1.77
N VAL A 51 -10.69 10.33 1.87
CA VAL A 51 -11.56 9.61 0.91
C VAL A 51 -13.01 10.11 1.01
N LEU A 52 -13.52 10.34 2.22
CA LEU A 52 -14.86 10.87 2.44
C LEU A 52 -14.93 12.41 2.35
N ALA A 53 -13.79 13.09 2.17
CA ALA A 53 -13.67 14.55 2.27
C ALA A 53 -14.25 15.14 3.58
N LEU A 54 -14.11 14.41 4.69
CA LEU A 54 -14.58 14.80 6.02
C LEU A 54 -13.39 15.07 6.97
N PRO A 55 -13.54 15.96 7.96
CA PRO A 55 -12.51 16.14 8.98
C PRO A 55 -12.40 14.89 9.88
N LYS A 56 -11.19 14.64 10.39
CA LYS A 56 -10.90 13.47 11.26
C LYS A 56 -11.85 13.37 12.47
N SER A 57 -12.18 14.50 13.10
CA SER A 57 -13.14 14.50 14.23
C SER A 57 -14.49 13.92 13.85
N THR A 58 -15.03 14.26 12.68
CA THR A 58 -16.30 13.71 12.20
C THR A 58 -16.20 12.21 11.95
N VAL A 59 -15.08 11.72 11.42
CA VAL A 59 -14.84 10.28 11.24
C VAL A 59 -14.84 9.56 12.58
N TYR A 60 -14.17 10.11 13.60
CA TYR A 60 -14.19 9.53 14.95
C TYR A 60 -15.57 9.56 15.59
N GLU A 61 -16.34 10.63 15.43
CA GLU A 61 -17.71 10.74 15.93
C GLU A 61 -18.65 9.73 15.25
N LEU A 62 -18.52 9.53 13.93
CA LEU A 62 -19.27 8.53 13.19
C LEU A 62 -18.90 7.11 13.64
N ALA A 63 -17.61 6.85 13.90
CA ALA A 63 -17.14 5.57 14.42
C ALA A 63 -17.66 5.31 15.84
N LYS A 64 -17.62 6.34 16.70
CA LYS A 64 -18.12 6.29 18.08
C LYS A 64 -19.63 6.12 18.13
N GLY A 65 -20.35 6.75 17.21
CA GLY A 65 -21.79 6.63 17.04
C GLY A 65 -22.24 5.34 16.34
N GLY A 66 -21.31 4.43 15.99
CA GLY A 66 -21.63 3.16 15.33
C GLY A 66 -22.21 3.31 13.92
N ARG A 67 -22.03 4.48 13.29
CA ARG A 67 -22.52 4.77 11.94
C ARG A 67 -21.61 4.23 10.84
N ILE A 68 -20.35 3.99 11.16
CA ILE A 68 -19.37 3.42 10.24
C ILE A 68 -18.66 2.22 10.89
N PRO A 69 -18.42 1.13 10.15
CA PRO A 69 -17.70 -0.03 10.67
C PRO A 69 -16.25 0.33 10.99
N CYS A 70 -15.82 0.03 12.22
CA CYS A 70 -14.46 0.26 12.69
C CYS A 70 -13.85 -1.02 13.26
N VAL A 71 -12.61 -1.32 12.87
CA VAL A 71 -11.84 -2.46 13.36
C VAL A 71 -10.77 -1.93 14.31
N ARG A 72 -10.82 -2.36 15.58
CA ARG A 72 -9.79 -2.02 16.56
C ARG A 72 -8.63 -3.01 16.46
N ALA A 73 -7.50 -2.55 15.93
CA ALA A 73 -6.25 -3.29 15.90
C ALA A 73 -5.34 -2.79 17.05
N GLY A 74 -5.58 -3.31 18.25
CA GLY A 74 -4.86 -2.90 19.46
C GLY A 74 -5.12 -1.42 19.82
N LYS A 75 -4.07 -0.60 19.85
CA LYS A 75 -4.15 0.85 20.13
C LYS A 75 -4.66 1.67 18.94
N HIS A 76 -4.67 1.10 17.73
CA HIS A 76 -5.05 1.80 16.51
C HIS A 76 -6.44 1.38 16.05
N VAL A 77 -7.21 2.36 15.56
CA VAL A 77 -8.50 2.12 14.90
C VAL A 77 -8.27 2.16 13.40
N ARG A 78 -8.68 1.10 12.71
CA ARG A 78 -8.63 0.97 11.26
C ARG A 78 -10.04 0.85 10.70
N PHE A 79 -10.22 1.33 9.49
CA PHE A 79 -11.50 1.41 8.81
C PHE A 79 -11.40 0.73 7.46
N ASP A 80 -12.35 -0.14 7.14
CA ASP A 80 -12.42 -0.70 5.81
C ASP A 80 -13.17 0.27 4.88
N VAL A 81 -12.50 0.80 3.85
CA VAL A 81 -13.10 1.84 2.98
C VAL A 81 -14.33 1.31 2.26
N ASP A 82 -14.31 0.06 1.82
CA ASP A 82 -15.41 -0.53 1.07
C ASP A 82 -16.62 -0.77 1.98
N ALA A 83 -16.40 -1.36 3.15
CA ALA A 83 -17.44 -1.56 4.15
C ALA A 83 -18.05 -0.23 4.63
N VAL A 84 -17.23 0.82 4.82
CA VAL A 84 -17.71 2.16 5.21
C VAL A 84 -18.53 2.79 4.10
N THR A 85 -18.05 2.71 2.85
CA THR A 85 -18.76 3.26 1.69
C THR A 85 -20.08 2.53 1.44
N ASN A 86 -20.08 1.21 1.55
CA ASN A 86 -21.28 0.39 1.41
C ASN A 86 -22.25 0.65 2.56
N CYS A 87 -21.78 0.75 3.80
CA CYS A 87 -22.60 1.11 4.95
C CYS A 87 -23.21 2.51 4.79
N LEU A 88 -22.45 3.50 4.31
CA LEU A 88 -22.96 4.86 4.04
C LEU A 88 -23.98 4.88 2.90
N ARG A 89 -23.79 4.08 1.84
CA ARG A 89 -24.81 3.91 0.80
C ARG A 89 -26.09 3.30 1.35
N ILE A 90 -25.98 2.21 2.11
CA ILE A 90 -27.14 1.47 2.65
C ILE A 90 -27.86 2.30 3.71
N SER A 91 -27.13 2.97 4.60
CA SER A 91 -27.71 3.83 5.66
C SER A 91 -28.22 5.16 5.13
N GLY A 92 -27.62 5.70 4.07
CA GLY A 92 -28.16 6.83 3.31
C GLY A 92 -29.48 6.51 2.62
N ALA A 93 -29.72 5.23 2.26
CA ALA A 93 -30.99 4.76 1.72
C ALA A 93 -32.05 4.43 2.78
N ARG A 94 -31.66 4.34 4.07
CA ARG A 94 -32.56 3.98 5.17
C ARG A 94 -32.93 5.16 6.08
N ALA A 95 -32.53 6.38 5.71
CA ALA A 95 -32.97 7.58 6.39
C ALA A 95 -34.27 8.11 5.76
N ARG A 96 -35.39 7.69 6.38
CA ARG A 96 -36.70 8.36 6.50
C ARG A 96 -37.84 7.79 5.62
N PRO A 97 -39.10 7.79 6.10
CA PRO A 97 -39.64 8.08 7.44
C PRO A 97 -39.97 6.84 8.29
#